data_AF-A0A920QSB3-F1
#
_entry.id   AF-A0A920QSB3-F1
#
_cell.length_a   1.000
_cell.length_b   1.000
_cell.length_c   1.000
_cell.angle_alpha   90.00
_cell.angle_beta   90.00
_cell.angle_gamma   90.00
#
_symmetry.space_group_name_H-M   'P 1'
#
loop_
_entity.id
_entity.type
_entity.pdbx_description
1 polymer ?
#
loop_
_entity_poly.entity_id
_entity_poly.type
_entity_poly.pdbx_seq_one_letter_code
_entity_poly.pdbx_strand_id
1 'polypeptide(L)'
;MVFLTALFFSASRSTREKPRSIVIADDCFLGVLAMLPAWSVLSHWGKNEQRGHLFLGSGTGTICSHRRTRRGDGSPIYPEMSENAILFGGTDPGRFNPTYMIFAESFTDPAKRRDPEFDRRDVALITQNALADSTYLDTVRAHYQRSQQIDWNLADPTYLPFASGALGTNFLFGLSGSIDKWMIGMGANWEVERRTSGSYFEPEQIVKPSALAKRIVQEDDLARFILGKLSDNGREACANPPSDDTLREILASEFNAIVDGDPIWDEAAFAGAEFSNTTLALREQVVALGQAQPRRIEENGRYIRWRQARVRLNRRLIDELLADFVAPGQAGLYPDLELNSPSQLEAEMAFAEYLQEADAREKAGALKPGEIVNRIGDRVSVAGQVSVMQINSKLAKLLFDKNPERDFFIEVSFPLEWMYPHLTPYGIILKLNRDEVPEITDEMMRKDRLFWANYQERLTGNWITDDTSVKEIGDWAIKTYRRWDLDGYTGDPAFVRDEAAQKAFSKLRTSIADIYRWRINNYKLAISQESDAAKRDEMKQKQDRMTREFIFALKQAWAFCPYSPEVLSHFTQLLLSLGYDEFRAGDKARRRPGATTPSNSLRPTSSSTPIARCFFT
;
A
#
# COMPACT_ATOMS: atom_id res chain seq x y z
N MET A 1 -16.75 7.77 36.02
CA MET A 1 -17.36 7.11 37.19
C MET A 1 -16.98 7.77 38.52
N VAL A 2 -15.71 8.13 38.76
CA VAL A 2 -15.26 8.81 40.01
C VAL A 2 -15.84 10.22 40.21
N PHE A 3 -16.06 10.97 39.11
CA PHE A 3 -16.61 12.33 39.18
C PHE A 3 -18.09 12.38 39.60
N LEU A 4 -18.90 11.40 39.18
CA LEU A 4 -20.31 11.31 39.55
C LEU A 4 -20.48 10.93 41.03
N THR A 5 -19.57 10.12 41.58
CA THR A 5 -19.62 9.75 43.00
C THR A 5 -19.29 10.92 43.93
N ALA A 6 -18.38 11.82 43.53
CA ALA A 6 -18.07 13.03 44.29
C ALA A 6 -19.23 14.06 44.30
N LEU A 7 -19.92 14.23 43.17
CA LEU A 7 -21.09 15.11 43.06
C LEU A 7 -22.29 14.62 43.88
N PHE A 8 -22.50 13.30 43.98
CA PHE A 8 -23.57 12.73 44.81
C PHE A 8 -23.29 12.85 46.32
N PHE A 9 -22.03 12.89 46.73
CA PHE A 9 -21.67 13.07 48.15
C PHE A 9 -21.83 14.52 48.63
N SER A 10 -21.65 15.53 47.78
CA SER A 10 -21.92 16.93 48.16
C SER A 10 -23.42 17.25 48.16
N ALA A 11 -24.21 16.64 47.27
CA ALA A 11 -25.64 16.89 47.16
C ALA A 11 -26.51 16.16 48.21
N SER A 12 -26.01 15.08 48.84
CA SER A 12 -26.82 14.23 49.75
C SER A 12 -26.83 14.63 51.23
N ARG A 13 -26.15 15.72 51.62
CA ARG A 13 -26.24 16.27 52.99
C ARG A 13 -26.85 17.67 53.02
N SER A 14 -28.10 17.77 52.57
CA SER A 14 -28.95 18.94 52.87
C SER A 14 -30.34 18.48 53.29
N THR A 15 -30.44 17.74 54.40
CA THR A 15 -31.67 17.68 55.18
C THR A 15 -31.37 17.75 56.68
N ARG A 16 -31.80 18.88 57.25
CA ARG A 16 -32.06 19.19 58.67
C ARG A 16 -30.87 19.49 59.61
N GLU A 17 -30.99 20.71 60.15
CA GLU A 17 -30.47 21.26 61.42
C GLU A 17 -29.08 21.94 61.46
N LYS A 18 -29.14 23.26 61.72
CA LYS A 18 -28.16 24.25 62.22
C LYS A 18 -26.77 24.33 61.55
N PRO A 19 -26.28 25.56 61.25
CA PRO A 19 -25.04 25.74 60.50
C PRO A 19 -23.85 25.52 61.42
N ARG A 20 -23.29 24.31 61.42
CA ARG A 20 -21.85 24.15 61.65
C ARG A 20 -21.21 24.07 60.28
N SER A 21 -20.51 25.14 59.92
CA SER A 21 -19.69 25.26 58.73
C SER A 21 -18.65 24.14 58.70
N ILE A 22 -19.03 23.01 58.12
CA ILE A 22 -18.07 22.04 57.60
C ILE A 22 -17.66 22.61 56.25
N VAL A 23 -16.72 23.56 56.31
CA VAL A 23 -15.92 23.98 55.16
C VAL A 23 -15.01 22.79 54.84
N ILE A 24 -15.55 21.74 54.24
CA ILE A 24 -14.72 20.80 53.47
C ILE A 24 -14.47 21.52 52.14
N ALA A 25 -13.53 22.45 52.27
CA ALA A 25 -12.65 23.04 51.29
C ALA A 25 -13.16 23.03 49.84
N ASP A 26 -13.82 24.13 49.46
CA ASP A 26 -13.85 24.58 48.06
C ASP A 26 -12.43 24.55 47.46
N ASP A 27 -11.39 24.81 48.27
CA ASP A 27 -9.97 24.70 47.93
C ASP A 27 -9.53 23.27 47.57
N CYS A 28 -10.06 22.22 48.20
CA CYS A 28 -9.75 20.83 47.83
C CYS A 28 -10.43 20.44 46.52
N PHE A 29 -11.65 20.93 46.29
CA PHE A 29 -12.36 20.70 45.03
C PHE A 29 -11.68 21.44 43.87
N LEU A 30 -11.29 22.70 44.08
CA LEU A 30 -10.45 23.48 43.16
C LEU A 30 -9.09 22.83 42.93
N GLY A 31 -8.47 22.25 43.97
CA GLY A 31 -7.22 21.48 43.85
C GLY A 31 -7.36 20.23 42.99
N VAL A 32 -8.44 19.45 43.14
CA VAL A 32 -8.74 18.28 42.30
C VAL A 32 -9.04 18.70 40.85
N LEU A 33 -9.78 19.80 40.65
CA LEU A 33 -10.02 20.39 39.33
C LEU A 33 -8.73 20.88 38.67
N ALA A 34 -7.82 21.49 39.44
CA ALA A 34 -6.51 21.93 38.95
C ALA A 34 -5.59 20.75 38.58
N MET A 35 -5.81 19.56 39.16
CA MET A 35 -5.08 18.33 38.84
C MET A 35 -5.72 17.50 37.71
N LEU A 36 -6.90 17.87 37.20
CA LEU A 36 -7.52 17.18 36.06
C LEU A 36 -6.63 17.13 34.80
N PRO A 37 -5.93 18.22 34.40
CA PRO A 37 -4.99 18.17 33.29
C PRO A 37 -3.84 17.19 33.54
N ALA A 38 -3.36 17.07 34.79
CA ALA A 38 -2.31 16.14 35.15
C ALA A 38 -2.76 14.68 35.00
N TRP A 39 -4.01 14.35 35.35
CA TRP A 39 -4.57 13.02 35.09
C TRP A 39 -4.61 12.71 33.59
N SER A 40 -5.07 13.67 32.76
CA SER A 40 -5.08 13.49 31.30
C SER A 40 -3.67 13.25 30.78
N VAL A 41 -2.70 14.10 31.15
CA VAL A 41 -1.29 13.94 30.76
C VAL A 41 -0.74 12.60 31.21
N LEU A 42 -0.91 12.19 32.47
CA LEU A 42 -0.39 10.93 33.01
C LEU A 42 -1.07 9.70 32.38
N SER A 43 -2.39 9.75 32.15
CA SER A 43 -3.15 8.66 31.53
C SER A 43 -2.84 8.47 30.04
N HIS A 44 -2.35 9.51 29.38
CA HIS A 44 -1.95 9.47 27.97
C HIS A 44 -0.44 9.44 27.78
N TRP A 45 0.37 9.75 28.79
CA TRP A 45 1.84 9.82 28.69
C TRP A 45 2.43 8.52 28.14
N GLY A 46 2.04 7.37 28.71
CA GLY A 46 2.51 6.07 28.24
C GLY A 46 2.04 5.71 26.82
N LYS A 47 0.92 6.29 26.35
CA LYS A 47 0.45 6.13 24.97
C LYS A 47 1.14 7.10 23.99
N ASN A 48 1.61 8.23 24.49
CA ASN A 48 2.29 9.28 23.72
C ASN A 48 3.80 9.06 23.63
N GLU A 49 4.41 8.42 24.64
CA GLU A 49 5.83 8.09 24.68
C GLU A 49 6.10 6.80 23.89
N GLN A 50 5.99 6.89 22.56
CA GLN A 50 6.27 5.82 21.60
C GLN A 50 7.60 6.01 20.86
N ARG A 51 8.57 6.70 21.48
CA ARG A 51 9.88 6.92 20.85
C ARG A 51 10.56 5.58 20.61
N GLY A 52 11.01 5.35 19.37
CA GLY A 52 11.67 4.09 18.98
C GLY A 52 10.73 2.93 18.66
N HIS A 53 9.40 3.12 18.67
CA HIS A 53 8.42 2.10 18.26
C HIS A 53 8.41 1.92 16.73
N LEU A 54 9.41 1.22 16.20
CA LEU A 54 9.68 1.11 14.77
C LEU A 54 9.27 -0.25 14.21
N PHE A 55 8.09 -0.74 14.57
CA PHE A 55 7.63 -2.06 14.16
C PHE A 55 7.22 -2.08 12.69
N LEU A 56 6.28 -1.20 12.33
CA LEU A 56 5.61 -1.20 11.04
C LEU A 56 6.43 -0.50 9.96
N GLY A 57 7.00 0.67 10.26
CA GLY A 57 7.87 1.39 9.31
C GLY A 57 9.09 0.58 8.91
N SER A 58 9.66 -0.25 9.80
CA SER A 58 10.74 -1.13 9.38
C SER A 58 10.24 -2.27 8.48
N GLY A 59 8.99 -2.73 8.59
CA GLY A 59 8.46 -3.83 7.77
C GLY A 59 8.13 -3.41 6.34
N THR A 60 7.41 -2.30 6.17
CA THR A 60 7.17 -1.69 4.85
C THR A 60 8.46 -1.13 4.26
N GLY A 61 9.31 -0.53 5.09
CA GLY A 61 10.68 -0.18 4.73
C GLY A 61 11.48 -1.38 4.24
N THR A 62 11.40 -2.56 4.88
CA THR A 62 12.14 -3.78 4.47
C THR A 62 11.59 -4.44 3.19
N ILE A 63 10.30 -4.32 2.86
CA ILE A 63 9.83 -4.72 1.52
C ILE A 63 10.41 -3.79 0.45
N CYS A 64 10.70 -2.56 0.85
CA CYS A 64 11.29 -1.52 0.04
C CYS A 64 12.81 -1.35 0.25
N SER A 65 13.50 -2.21 1.02
CA SER A 65 14.90 -2.05 1.48
C SER A 65 15.59 -3.39 1.72
N HIS A 66 16.88 -3.42 1.39
CA HIS A 66 17.77 -4.57 1.27
C HIS A 66 17.99 -5.47 2.50
N ARG A 67 17.70 -5.02 3.73
CA ARG A 67 18.67 -5.34 4.80
C ARG A 67 18.27 -6.14 6.05
N ARG A 68 17.05 -6.65 6.23
CA ARG A 68 16.68 -7.19 7.57
C ARG A 68 16.14 -8.60 7.69
N THR A 69 15.57 -9.21 6.66
CA THR A 69 15.19 -10.65 6.71
C THR A 69 15.98 -11.43 5.69
N ARG A 70 17.09 -12.02 6.16
CA ARG A 70 18.00 -12.82 5.34
C ARG A 70 17.83 -14.31 5.63
N ARG A 71 18.06 -15.12 4.61
CA ARG A 71 18.29 -16.55 4.75
C ARG A 71 19.62 -16.79 5.47
N GLY A 72 19.88 -18.03 5.87
CA GLY A 72 21.14 -18.42 6.51
C GLY A 72 22.39 -18.15 5.66
N ASP A 73 22.23 -17.97 4.34
CA ASP A 73 23.29 -17.61 3.38
C ASP A 73 23.49 -16.08 3.23
N GLY A 74 22.72 -15.25 3.93
CA GLY A 74 22.79 -13.78 3.85
C GLY A 74 21.98 -13.16 2.72
N SER A 75 21.35 -13.94 1.83
CA SER A 75 20.45 -13.43 0.79
C SER A 75 19.07 -13.05 1.36
N PRO A 76 18.36 -12.06 0.80
CA PRO A 76 17.02 -11.70 1.29
C PRO A 76 16.00 -12.83 1.02
N ILE A 77 15.05 -13.05 1.94
CA ILE A 77 14.05 -14.13 1.81
C ILE A 77 13.14 -13.90 0.60
N TYR A 78 12.70 -12.66 0.42
CA TYR A 78 11.96 -12.15 -0.73
C TYR A 78 12.84 -11.14 -1.46
N PRO A 79 12.77 -11.08 -2.81
CA PRO A 79 13.45 -10.01 -3.53
C PRO A 79 12.89 -8.63 -3.12
N GLU A 80 13.60 -7.58 -3.48
CA GLU A 80 13.04 -6.24 -3.36
C GLU A 80 11.88 -6.08 -4.34
N MET A 81 10.94 -5.19 -3.99
CA MET A 81 9.85 -4.83 -4.89
C MET A 81 10.45 -4.25 -6.19
N SER A 82 9.91 -4.64 -7.34
CA SER A 82 10.43 -4.18 -8.64
C SER A 82 10.38 -2.66 -8.78
N GLU A 83 11.22 -2.14 -9.67
CA GLU A 83 11.14 -0.74 -10.11
C GLU A 83 9.76 -0.45 -10.72
N ASN A 84 9.26 0.77 -10.51
CA ASN A 84 8.00 1.28 -11.04
C ASN A 84 6.75 0.47 -10.63
N ALA A 85 6.85 -0.30 -9.55
CA ALA A 85 5.76 -1.11 -9.04
C ALA A 85 4.55 -0.27 -8.57
N ILE A 86 3.38 -0.89 -8.58
CA ILE A 86 2.16 -0.33 -8.00
C ILE A 86 1.90 -1.00 -6.66
N LEU A 87 1.89 -0.20 -5.60
CA LEU A 87 1.47 -0.65 -4.28
C LEU A 87 0.00 -0.29 -4.08
N PHE A 88 -0.83 -1.33 -3.98
CA PHE A 88 -2.27 -1.23 -3.80
C PHE A 88 -2.64 -1.46 -2.33
N GLY A 89 -2.77 -0.38 -1.57
CA GLY A 89 -2.92 -0.41 -0.11
C GLY A 89 -4.34 -0.14 0.39
N GLY A 90 -4.62 -0.59 1.61
CA GLY A 90 -5.82 -0.34 2.38
C GLY A 90 -5.87 1.00 3.12
N THR A 91 -6.74 1.09 4.12
CA THR A 91 -6.73 2.19 5.12
C THR A 91 -5.74 1.86 6.25
N ASP A 92 -5.29 2.87 7.00
CA ASP A 92 -4.40 2.75 8.17
C ASP A 92 -2.94 2.40 7.81
N PRO A 93 -2.32 1.27 8.25
CA PRO A 93 -0.89 1.01 8.01
C PRO A 93 -0.59 0.81 6.51
N GLY A 94 -1.59 0.41 5.75
CA GLY A 94 -1.54 0.10 4.33
C GLY A 94 -1.21 1.26 3.41
N ARG A 95 -1.69 2.45 3.77
CA ARG A 95 -1.42 3.67 3.00
C ARG A 95 -0.49 4.62 3.75
N PHE A 96 -0.69 4.83 5.05
CA PHE A 96 0.07 5.85 5.79
C PHE A 96 1.57 5.57 5.79
N ASN A 97 1.97 4.35 6.15
CA ASN A 97 3.39 4.00 6.22
C ASN A 97 4.09 4.03 4.86
N PRO A 98 3.54 3.41 3.80
CA PRO A 98 4.13 3.55 2.47
C PRO A 98 4.18 4.99 1.99
N THR A 99 3.14 5.81 2.26
CA THR A 99 3.16 7.25 1.92
C THR A 99 4.33 7.95 2.58
N TYR A 100 4.54 7.74 3.89
CA TYR A 100 5.66 8.32 4.61
C TYR A 100 7.01 7.86 4.04
N MET A 101 7.17 6.57 3.75
CA MET A 101 8.44 6.06 3.22
C MET A 101 8.73 6.59 1.81
N ILE A 102 7.74 6.57 0.91
CA ILE A 102 7.89 7.03 -0.47
C ILE A 102 8.11 8.55 -0.51
N PHE A 103 7.27 9.34 0.19
CA PHE A 103 7.24 10.80 0.05
C PHE A 103 8.03 11.57 1.12
N ALA A 104 8.53 10.93 2.18
CA ALA A 104 9.35 11.60 3.19
C ALA A 104 10.74 10.95 3.37
N GLU A 105 10.83 9.65 3.67
CA GLU A 105 12.12 8.98 3.89
C GLU A 105 13.00 9.05 2.62
N SER A 106 12.42 8.80 1.43
CA SER A 106 13.14 8.83 0.15
C SER A 106 13.67 10.22 -0.24
N PHE A 107 13.14 11.30 0.35
CA PHE A 107 13.59 12.69 0.12
C PHE A 107 14.52 13.21 1.23
N THR A 108 14.63 12.47 2.34
CA THR A 108 15.50 12.84 3.44
C THR A 108 16.96 12.69 3.02
N ASP A 109 17.90 13.47 3.56
CA ASP A 109 19.33 13.28 3.27
C ASP A 109 19.77 11.83 3.60
N PRO A 110 20.53 11.13 2.73
CA PRO A 110 21.02 9.78 2.98
C PRO A 110 21.68 9.58 4.36
N ALA A 111 22.38 10.60 4.90
CA ALA A 111 23.00 10.56 6.23
C ALA A 111 21.99 10.53 7.39
N LYS A 112 20.74 10.93 7.14
CA LYS A 112 19.64 10.95 8.11
C LYS A 112 18.63 9.83 7.89
N ARG A 113 18.74 9.07 6.79
CA ARG A 113 17.91 7.89 6.52
C ARG A 113 18.36 6.73 7.40
N ARG A 114 17.43 5.82 7.69
CA ARG A 114 17.79 4.55 8.36
C ARG A 114 18.60 3.63 7.46
N ASP A 115 18.30 3.67 6.18
CA ASP A 115 19.04 3.01 5.13
C ASP A 115 19.46 4.09 4.12
N PRO A 116 20.76 4.42 4.03
CA PRO A 116 21.25 5.49 3.16
C PRO A 116 20.86 5.31 1.69
N GLU A 117 20.74 4.06 1.24
CA GLU A 117 20.41 3.71 -0.15
C GLU A 117 18.89 3.61 -0.39
N PHE A 118 18.05 3.87 0.62
CA PHE A 118 16.61 3.76 0.48
C PHE A 118 16.05 4.86 -0.41
N ASP A 119 15.48 4.49 -1.55
CA ASP A 119 14.76 5.40 -2.43
C ASP A 119 13.66 4.65 -3.17
N ARG A 120 12.40 5.00 -2.93
CA ARG A 120 11.24 4.40 -3.60
C ARG A 120 10.31 5.42 -4.25
N ARG A 121 10.88 6.52 -4.76
CA ARG A 121 10.16 7.54 -5.54
C ARG A 121 9.52 6.99 -6.82
N ASP A 122 9.94 5.79 -7.25
CA ASP A 122 9.42 5.05 -8.40
C ASP A 122 8.05 4.38 -8.15
N VAL A 123 7.63 4.21 -6.89
CA VAL A 123 6.41 3.45 -6.56
C VAL A 123 5.15 4.32 -6.66
N ALA A 124 4.15 3.80 -7.38
CA ALA A 124 2.81 4.38 -7.37
C ALA A 124 1.96 3.76 -6.24
N LEU A 125 1.55 4.58 -5.27
CA LEU A 125 0.69 4.16 -4.17
C LEU A 125 -0.78 4.48 -4.47
N ILE A 126 -1.63 3.46 -4.52
CA ILE A 126 -3.07 3.56 -4.81
C ILE A 126 -3.89 2.90 -3.70
N THR A 127 -4.99 3.52 -3.27
CA THR A 127 -5.90 2.93 -2.27
C THR A 127 -6.95 2.01 -2.88
N GLN A 128 -7.27 0.93 -2.19
CA GLN A 128 -8.40 0.03 -2.52
C GLN A 128 -9.77 0.68 -2.33
N ASN A 129 -9.89 1.59 -1.37
CA ASN A 129 -11.19 1.94 -0.80
C ASN A 129 -11.93 3.04 -1.57
N ALA A 130 -11.21 3.84 -2.35
CA ALA A 130 -11.74 5.04 -3.02
C ALA A 130 -11.62 5.00 -4.55
N LEU A 131 -11.33 3.85 -5.17
CA LEU A 131 -11.18 3.79 -6.63
C LEU A 131 -12.42 4.25 -7.41
N ALA A 132 -13.62 4.02 -6.88
CA ALA A 132 -14.88 4.49 -7.45
C ALA A 132 -15.21 5.95 -7.14
N ASP A 133 -14.44 6.62 -6.29
CA ASP A 133 -14.61 8.04 -5.97
C ASP A 133 -13.91 8.88 -7.06
N SER A 134 -14.70 9.70 -7.76
CA SER A 134 -14.20 10.56 -8.83
C SER A 134 -13.17 11.57 -8.31
N THR A 135 -13.37 12.12 -7.12
CA THR A 135 -12.43 13.08 -6.52
C THR A 135 -11.11 12.42 -6.18
N TYR A 136 -11.14 11.16 -5.74
CA TYR A 136 -9.92 10.39 -5.52
C TYR A 136 -9.21 10.08 -6.85
N LEU A 137 -9.94 9.67 -7.89
CA LEU A 137 -9.35 9.45 -9.22
C LEU A 137 -8.69 10.71 -9.78
N ASP A 138 -9.24 11.90 -9.50
CA ASP A 138 -8.61 13.16 -9.88
C ASP A 138 -7.28 13.37 -9.14
N THR A 139 -7.19 12.99 -7.86
CA THR A 139 -5.90 13.01 -7.15
C THR A 139 -4.91 12.01 -7.75
N VAL A 140 -5.35 10.80 -8.12
CA VAL A 140 -4.50 9.79 -8.76
C VAL A 140 -3.97 10.29 -10.09
N ARG A 141 -4.81 10.91 -10.93
CA ARG A 141 -4.38 11.53 -12.19
C ARG A 141 -3.40 12.66 -11.93
N ALA A 142 -3.68 13.52 -10.95
CA ALA A 142 -2.79 14.60 -10.60
C ALA A 142 -1.41 14.09 -10.15
N HIS A 143 -1.31 12.99 -9.38
CA HIS A 143 -0.02 12.47 -8.92
C HIS A 143 0.69 11.69 -10.04
N TYR A 144 0.00 10.72 -10.63
CA TYR A 144 0.61 9.68 -11.45
C TYR A 144 0.24 9.71 -12.94
N GLN A 145 -0.71 10.54 -13.38
CA GLN A 145 -1.13 10.58 -14.79
C GLN A 145 -1.41 12.02 -15.26
N ARG A 146 -0.38 12.88 -15.14
CA ARG A 146 -0.48 14.33 -15.38
C ARG A 146 -1.01 14.65 -16.79
N SER A 147 -0.68 13.84 -17.78
CA SER A 147 -1.16 13.98 -19.16
C SER A 147 -2.69 13.95 -19.31
N GLN A 148 -3.40 13.24 -18.43
CA GLN A 148 -4.86 13.09 -18.44
C GLN A 148 -5.55 13.91 -17.34
N GLN A 149 -4.82 14.79 -16.65
CA GLN A 149 -5.42 15.66 -15.65
C GLN A 149 -6.33 16.71 -16.31
N ILE A 150 -7.51 16.90 -15.73
CA ILE A 150 -8.45 17.95 -16.14
C ILE A 150 -7.94 19.28 -15.59
N ASP A 151 -7.26 20.05 -16.44
CA ASP A 151 -6.87 21.42 -16.13
C ASP A 151 -8.06 22.38 -16.26
N TRP A 152 -8.07 23.47 -15.50
CA TRP A 152 -9.12 24.49 -15.62
C TRP A 152 -9.17 25.08 -17.05
N ASN A 153 -10.34 25.00 -17.67
CA ASN A 153 -10.64 25.67 -18.93
C ASN A 153 -11.33 27.02 -18.68
N LEU A 154 -10.73 28.10 -19.20
CA LEU A 154 -11.27 29.46 -19.12
C LEU A 154 -12.67 29.60 -19.76
N ALA A 155 -12.99 28.76 -20.74
CA ALA A 155 -14.26 28.79 -21.45
C ALA A 155 -15.36 27.95 -20.75
N ASP A 156 -15.03 27.21 -19.69
CA ASP A 156 -16.00 26.38 -18.97
C ASP A 156 -16.66 27.19 -17.84
N PRO A 157 -17.97 27.51 -17.95
CA PRO A 157 -18.68 28.27 -16.93
C PRO A 157 -19.03 27.45 -15.69
N THR A 158 -18.88 26.12 -15.73
CA THR A 158 -19.26 25.22 -14.63
C THR A 158 -18.18 25.07 -13.56
N TYR A 159 -16.93 25.39 -13.92
CA TYR A 159 -15.79 25.35 -13.00
C TYR A 159 -15.21 26.75 -12.82
N LEU A 160 -15.68 27.45 -11.78
CA LEU A 160 -15.18 28.78 -11.42
C LEU A 160 -13.98 28.66 -10.47
N PRO A 161 -12.78 29.14 -10.86
CA PRO A 161 -11.63 29.21 -9.96
C PRO A 161 -11.82 30.26 -8.86
N PHE A 162 -10.92 30.25 -7.88
CA PHE A 162 -11.06 30.97 -6.60
C PHE A 162 -11.49 32.44 -6.73
N ALA A 163 -10.79 33.26 -7.53
CA ALA A 163 -11.09 34.69 -7.61
C ALA A 163 -12.39 34.95 -8.40
N SER A 164 -12.62 34.21 -9.48
CA SER A 164 -13.85 34.31 -10.28
C SER A 164 -15.09 33.81 -9.52
N GLY A 165 -14.95 32.82 -8.64
CA GLY A 165 -16.01 32.33 -7.76
C GLY A 165 -16.31 33.30 -6.61
N ALA A 166 -15.29 33.95 -6.04
CA ALA A 166 -15.45 34.86 -4.89
C ALA A 166 -15.92 36.27 -5.28
N LEU A 167 -15.44 36.82 -6.41
CA LEU A 167 -15.68 38.21 -6.82
C LEU A 167 -16.79 38.37 -7.86
N GLY A 168 -17.38 37.26 -8.31
CA GLY A 168 -18.45 37.23 -9.30
C GLY A 168 -17.98 37.48 -10.73
N THR A 169 -18.77 36.99 -11.68
CA THR A 169 -18.45 36.99 -13.11
C THR A 169 -18.80 38.31 -13.83
N ASN A 170 -19.58 39.22 -13.22
CA ASN A 170 -20.33 40.26 -13.97
C ASN A 170 -19.80 41.71 -13.92
N PHE A 171 -18.60 42.00 -13.40
CA PHE A 171 -17.97 43.33 -13.60
C PHE A 171 -16.43 43.31 -13.47
N LEU A 172 -15.89 42.38 -12.67
CA LEU A 172 -14.44 42.21 -12.45
C LEU A 172 -13.78 41.19 -13.39
N PHE A 173 -14.47 40.74 -14.45
CA PHE A 173 -14.09 39.61 -15.33
C PHE A 173 -12.62 39.66 -15.81
N GLY A 174 -12.12 40.86 -16.15
CA GLY A 174 -10.73 41.03 -16.56
C GLY A 174 -9.73 40.88 -15.41
N LEU A 175 -10.06 41.36 -14.22
CA LEU A 175 -9.18 41.34 -13.04
C LEU A 175 -9.20 39.96 -12.36
N SER A 176 -10.39 39.42 -12.07
CA SER A 176 -10.54 38.09 -11.45
C SER A 176 -9.96 37.00 -12.35
N GLY A 177 -10.27 37.03 -13.65
CA GLY A 177 -9.68 36.12 -14.63
C GLY A 177 -8.16 36.25 -14.75
N SER A 178 -7.59 37.45 -14.59
CA SER A 178 -6.14 37.64 -14.58
C SER A 178 -5.48 37.10 -13.32
N ILE A 179 -6.11 37.29 -12.15
CA ILE A 179 -5.64 36.72 -10.87
C ILE A 179 -5.68 35.19 -10.92
N ASP A 180 -6.77 34.60 -11.44
CA ASP A 180 -6.89 33.15 -11.59
C ASP A 180 -5.88 32.59 -12.59
N LYS A 181 -5.61 33.29 -13.70
CA LYS A 181 -4.53 32.94 -14.63
C LYS A 181 -3.17 32.95 -13.95
N TRP A 182 -2.87 33.99 -13.17
CA TRP A 182 -1.61 34.12 -12.45
C TRP A 182 -1.43 33.01 -11.40
N MET A 183 -2.43 32.77 -10.54
CA MET A 183 -2.35 31.72 -9.51
C MET A 183 -2.17 30.33 -10.13
N ILE A 184 -2.86 30.04 -11.23
CA ILE A 184 -2.79 28.73 -11.89
C ILE A 184 -1.49 28.57 -12.67
N GLY A 185 -0.98 29.64 -13.29
CA GLY A 185 0.35 29.64 -13.90
C GLY A 185 1.46 29.39 -12.86
N MET A 186 1.36 30.04 -11.69
CA MET A 186 2.28 29.81 -10.57
C MET A 186 2.23 28.35 -10.08
N GLY A 187 1.02 27.80 -9.91
CA GLY A 187 0.83 26.40 -9.54
C GLY A 187 1.41 25.43 -10.57
N ALA A 188 1.23 25.70 -11.87
CA ALA A 188 1.79 24.88 -12.94
C ALA A 188 3.33 24.90 -12.94
N ASN A 189 3.95 26.05 -12.69
CA ASN A 189 5.41 26.15 -12.59
C ASN A 189 5.95 25.38 -11.38
N TRP A 190 5.33 25.52 -10.21
CA TRP A 190 5.70 24.74 -9.01
C TRP A 190 5.54 23.23 -9.23
N GLU A 191 4.52 22.82 -9.97
CA GLU A 191 4.29 21.40 -10.27
C GLU A 191 5.38 20.83 -11.20
N VAL A 192 5.85 21.62 -12.18
CA VAL A 192 7.00 21.23 -13.01
C VAL A 192 8.24 21.09 -12.14
N GLU A 193 8.55 22.10 -11.34
CA GLU A 193 9.70 22.11 -10.44
C GLU A 193 9.69 20.92 -9.47
N ARG A 194 8.53 20.59 -8.89
CA ARG A 194 8.37 19.40 -8.04
C ARG A 194 8.71 18.11 -8.78
N ARG A 195 8.44 18.01 -10.08
CA ARG A 195 8.70 16.81 -10.89
C ARG A 195 10.10 16.76 -11.49
N THR A 196 10.74 17.90 -11.73
CA THR A 196 12.01 17.98 -12.44
C THR A 196 13.19 18.44 -11.59
N SER A 197 12.97 18.96 -10.37
CA SER A 197 14.03 19.51 -9.51
C SER A 197 15.23 18.58 -9.33
N GLY A 198 15.01 17.28 -9.09
CA GLY A 198 16.10 16.30 -8.94
C GLY A 198 16.80 15.88 -10.25
N SER A 199 16.32 16.37 -11.40
CA SER A 199 16.77 15.93 -12.73
C SER A 199 17.79 16.85 -13.37
N TYR A 200 17.91 18.09 -12.91
CA TYR A 200 18.92 19.00 -13.41
C TYR A 200 20.31 18.60 -12.88
N PHE A 201 21.33 18.81 -13.70
CA PHE A 201 22.72 18.56 -13.36
C PHE A 201 23.22 19.61 -12.39
N GLU A 202 23.72 19.13 -11.25
CA GLU A 202 24.61 19.90 -10.38
C GLU A 202 26.07 19.65 -10.79
N PRO A 203 26.97 20.63 -10.65
CA PRO A 203 28.37 20.48 -11.05
C PRO A 203 29.05 19.22 -10.46
N GLU A 204 28.72 18.87 -9.22
CA GLU A 204 29.28 17.72 -8.50
C GLU A 204 28.87 16.37 -9.10
N GLN A 205 27.77 16.33 -9.87
CA GLN A 205 27.30 15.12 -10.53
C GLN A 205 28.19 14.76 -11.73
N ILE A 206 29.05 15.66 -12.20
CA ILE A 206 30.06 15.36 -13.22
C ILE A 206 31.31 14.85 -12.51
N VAL A 207 31.37 13.52 -12.35
CA VAL A 207 32.39 12.84 -11.55
C VAL A 207 33.77 12.96 -12.21
N LYS A 208 33.83 12.80 -13.54
CA LYS A 208 35.08 12.78 -14.32
C LYS A 208 35.06 13.81 -15.47
N PRO A 209 35.14 15.12 -15.17
CA PRO A 209 34.91 16.18 -16.17
C PRO A 209 35.89 16.13 -17.35
N SER A 210 37.20 16.03 -17.10
CA SER A 210 38.18 16.02 -18.20
C SER A 210 38.24 14.70 -18.97
N ALA A 211 37.81 13.57 -18.39
CA ALA A 211 37.61 12.32 -19.14
C ALA A 211 36.34 12.37 -19.99
N LEU A 212 35.28 13.01 -19.48
CA LEU A 212 34.04 13.25 -20.21
C LEU A 212 34.25 14.17 -21.41
N ALA A 213 34.97 15.29 -21.24
CA ALA A 213 35.35 16.16 -22.35
C ALA A 213 36.07 15.39 -23.47
N LYS A 214 37.03 14.53 -23.11
CA LYS A 214 37.70 13.66 -24.07
C LYS A 214 36.74 12.70 -24.78
N ARG A 215 35.77 12.12 -24.07
CA ARG A 215 34.75 11.22 -24.64
C ARG A 215 33.84 11.94 -25.63
N ILE A 216 33.49 13.19 -25.35
CA ILE A 216 32.62 14.03 -26.19
C ILE A 216 33.34 14.48 -27.47
N VAL A 217 34.67 14.59 -27.46
CA VAL A 217 35.46 15.01 -28.65
C VAL A 217 35.88 13.83 -29.55
N GLN A 218 35.52 12.59 -29.18
CA GLN A 218 35.83 11.42 -30.03
C GLN A 218 35.07 11.47 -31.37
N GLU A 219 35.60 10.80 -32.39
CA GLU A 219 35.00 10.77 -33.73
C GLU A 219 33.95 9.66 -33.90
N ASP A 220 33.20 9.31 -32.85
CA ASP A 220 32.08 8.36 -32.94
C ASP A 220 30.72 9.06 -33.11
N ASP A 221 29.69 8.28 -33.47
CA ASP A 221 28.37 8.82 -33.80
C ASP A 221 27.70 9.47 -32.58
N LEU A 222 27.91 8.92 -31.38
CA LEU A 222 27.39 9.45 -30.12
C LEU A 222 28.04 10.79 -29.74
N ALA A 223 29.37 10.88 -29.83
CA ALA A 223 30.13 12.09 -29.57
C ALA A 223 29.76 13.21 -30.55
N ARG A 224 29.63 12.89 -31.84
CA ARG A 224 29.13 13.83 -32.85
C ARG A 224 27.71 14.32 -32.55
N PHE A 225 26.84 13.43 -32.08
CA PHE A 225 25.49 13.79 -31.66
C PHE A 225 25.50 14.77 -30.47
N ILE A 226 26.23 14.46 -29.40
CA ILE A 226 26.32 15.31 -28.20
C ILE A 226 26.96 16.66 -28.55
N LEU A 227 28.11 16.67 -29.25
CA LEU A 227 28.76 17.90 -29.72
C LEU A 227 27.82 18.78 -30.55
N GLY A 228 27.02 18.17 -31.42
CA GLY A 228 26.04 18.87 -32.24
C GLY A 228 24.97 19.62 -31.43
N LYS A 229 24.70 19.18 -30.20
CA LYS A 229 23.72 19.77 -29.28
C LYS A 229 24.31 20.81 -28.32
N LEU A 230 25.63 20.79 -28.09
CA LEU A 230 26.33 21.78 -27.27
C LEU A 230 26.44 23.13 -27.98
N SER A 231 26.46 24.21 -27.20
CA SER A 231 26.77 25.56 -27.66
C SER A 231 28.24 25.68 -28.08
N ASP A 232 28.60 26.78 -28.77
CA ASP A 232 29.99 27.04 -29.16
C ASP A 232 30.94 27.09 -27.95
N ASN A 233 30.47 27.64 -26.82
CA ASN A 233 31.22 27.68 -25.56
C ASN A 233 31.43 26.26 -24.98
N GLY A 234 30.39 25.42 -25.01
CA GLY A 234 30.50 24.02 -24.58
C GLY A 234 31.46 23.19 -25.43
N ARG A 235 31.46 23.42 -26.75
CA ARG A 235 32.38 22.76 -27.69
C ARG A 235 33.83 23.19 -27.47
N GLU A 236 34.06 24.49 -27.26
CA GLU A 236 35.39 25.01 -26.96
C GLU A 236 35.91 24.47 -25.62
N ALA A 237 35.06 24.43 -24.59
CA ALA A 237 35.40 23.86 -23.29
C ALA A 237 35.71 22.35 -23.36
N CYS A 238 35.09 21.60 -24.28
CA CYS A 238 35.45 20.20 -24.49
C CYS A 238 36.77 20.03 -25.26
N ALA A 239 37.03 20.88 -26.25
CA ALA A 239 38.24 20.84 -27.07
C ALA A 239 39.49 21.33 -26.31
N ASN A 240 39.35 22.40 -25.53
CA ASN A 240 40.37 23.01 -24.70
C ASN A 240 39.89 23.02 -23.24
N PRO A 241 39.97 21.89 -22.52
CA PRO A 241 39.41 21.78 -21.17
C PRO A 241 40.07 22.78 -20.21
N PRO A 242 39.28 23.66 -19.55
CA PRO A 242 39.75 24.54 -18.49
C PRO A 242 40.00 23.74 -17.20
N SER A 243 40.08 24.41 -16.05
CA SER A 243 40.13 23.70 -14.76
C SER A 243 38.92 22.78 -14.59
N ASP A 244 39.09 21.65 -13.91
CA ASP A 244 38.01 20.65 -13.74
C ASP A 244 36.75 21.26 -13.12
N ASP A 245 36.88 22.21 -12.18
CA ASP A 245 35.74 22.86 -11.52
C ASP A 245 34.97 23.76 -12.50
N THR A 246 35.67 24.57 -13.29
CA THR A 246 35.06 25.39 -14.35
C THR A 246 34.42 24.52 -15.43
N LEU A 247 35.05 23.41 -15.79
CA LEU A 247 34.53 22.47 -16.78
C LEU A 247 33.24 21.80 -16.30
N ARG A 248 33.13 21.48 -15.00
CA ARG A 248 31.88 20.96 -14.41
C ARG A 248 30.75 21.97 -14.53
N GLU A 249 30.98 23.23 -14.18
CA GLU A 249 29.96 24.28 -14.26
C GLU A 249 29.45 24.48 -15.69
N ILE A 250 30.37 24.56 -16.66
CA ILE A 250 30.02 24.71 -18.07
C ILE A 250 29.23 23.50 -18.56
N LEU A 251 29.73 22.28 -18.35
CA LEU A 251 29.06 21.07 -18.82
C LEU A 251 27.70 20.85 -18.14
N ALA A 252 27.56 21.17 -16.85
CA ALA A 252 26.28 21.10 -16.16
C ALA A 252 25.26 22.07 -16.77
N SER A 253 25.66 23.32 -17.04
CA SER A 253 24.80 24.30 -17.70
C SER A 253 24.39 23.86 -19.11
N GLU A 254 25.33 23.35 -19.90
CA GLU A 254 25.07 22.88 -21.26
C GLU A 254 24.14 21.65 -21.28
N PHE A 255 24.38 20.68 -20.40
CA PHE A 255 23.49 19.52 -20.27
C PHE A 255 22.11 19.90 -19.77
N ASN A 256 21.99 20.87 -18.87
CA ASN A 256 20.70 21.40 -18.44
C ASN A 256 19.93 22.04 -19.61
N ALA A 257 20.61 22.74 -20.52
CA ALA A 257 19.99 23.26 -21.74
C ALA A 257 19.50 22.15 -22.68
N ILE A 258 20.26 21.04 -22.80
CA ILE A 258 19.84 19.85 -23.56
C ILE A 258 18.63 19.18 -22.91
N VAL A 259 18.64 19.04 -21.58
CA VAL A 259 17.56 18.43 -20.79
C VAL A 259 16.25 19.21 -20.94
N ASP A 260 16.28 20.54 -20.91
CA ASP A 260 15.10 21.39 -21.12
C ASP A 260 14.60 21.43 -22.59
N GLY A 261 15.42 21.01 -23.54
CA GLY A 261 15.15 21.01 -24.96
C GLY A 261 14.08 20.02 -25.44
N ASP A 262 14.00 19.84 -26.76
CA ASP A 262 13.15 18.83 -27.39
C ASP A 262 13.72 17.40 -27.14
N PRO A 263 12.91 16.34 -27.29
CA PRO A 263 13.38 14.96 -27.08
C PRO A 263 14.60 14.63 -27.95
N ILE A 264 15.66 14.10 -27.32
CA ILE A 264 16.95 13.85 -28.00
C ILE A 264 17.10 12.43 -28.56
N TRP A 265 16.00 11.74 -28.86
CA TRP A 265 16.08 10.37 -29.39
C TRP A 265 16.56 10.33 -30.85
N ASP A 266 17.65 9.60 -31.12
CA ASP A 266 18.18 9.37 -32.47
C ASP A 266 18.55 7.88 -32.67
N GLU A 267 17.92 7.22 -33.64
CA GLU A 267 18.12 5.77 -33.87
C GLU A 267 19.50 5.43 -34.45
N ALA A 268 20.12 6.36 -35.19
CA ALA A 268 21.43 6.14 -35.79
C ALA A 268 22.54 6.37 -34.76
N ALA A 269 22.47 7.45 -33.99
CA ALA A 269 23.46 7.78 -32.98
C ALA A 269 23.45 6.82 -31.78
N PHE A 270 22.30 6.20 -31.48
CA PHE A 270 22.14 5.28 -30.35
C PHE A 270 22.15 3.80 -30.77
N ALA A 271 22.54 3.50 -32.01
CA ALA A 271 22.67 2.14 -32.50
C ALA A 271 23.73 1.37 -31.67
N GLY A 272 23.28 0.36 -30.92
CA GLY A 272 24.15 -0.47 -30.07
C GLY A 272 24.23 -0.04 -28.60
N ALA A 273 23.52 1.02 -28.19
CA ALA A 273 23.36 1.35 -26.77
C ALA A 273 22.26 0.48 -26.12
N GLU A 274 22.55 -0.11 -24.96
CA GLU A 274 21.55 -0.82 -24.16
C GLU A 274 20.87 0.15 -23.19
N PHE A 275 19.56 0.33 -23.34
CA PHE A 275 18.76 1.18 -22.47
C PHE A 275 17.93 0.35 -21.48
N SER A 276 17.64 0.91 -20.32
CA SER A 276 16.73 0.27 -19.36
C SER A 276 15.29 0.19 -19.90
N ASN A 277 14.54 -0.84 -19.47
CA ASN A 277 13.12 -0.98 -19.82
C ASN A 277 12.31 0.27 -19.46
N THR A 278 12.63 0.92 -18.36
CA THR A 278 12.02 2.18 -17.91
C THR A 278 12.24 3.31 -18.91
N THR A 279 13.46 3.46 -19.44
CA THR A 279 13.79 4.49 -20.43
C THR A 279 13.09 4.24 -21.77
N LEU A 280 12.97 2.98 -22.20
CA LEU A 280 12.21 2.59 -23.39
C LEU A 280 10.70 2.87 -23.23
N ALA A 281 10.11 2.49 -22.08
CA ALA A 281 8.70 2.78 -21.80
C ALA A 281 8.43 4.29 -21.73
N LEU A 282 9.35 5.07 -21.15
CA LEU A 282 9.24 6.52 -21.10
C LEU A 282 9.36 7.15 -22.50
N ARG A 283 10.23 6.62 -23.37
CA ARG A 283 10.31 7.03 -24.78
C ARG A 283 8.96 6.84 -25.47
N GLU A 284 8.38 5.65 -25.38
CA GLU A 284 7.08 5.35 -25.99
C GLU A 284 5.99 6.30 -25.49
N GLN A 285 5.97 6.56 -24.17
CA GLN A 285 5.04 7.48 -23.57
C GLN A 285 5.24 8.91 -24.08
N VAL A 286 6.47 9.42 -24.14
CA VAL A 286 6.77 10.78 -24.64
C VAL A 286 6.43 10.90 -26.13
N VAL A 287 6.65 9.86 -26.94
CA VAL A 287 6.29 9.83 -28.36
C VAL A 287 4.77 9.87 -28.53
N ALA A 288 4.04 9.01 -27.81
CA ALA A 288 2.58 8.97 -27.85
C ALA A 288 1.97 10.31 -27.44
N LEU A 289 2.52 10.91 -26.39
CA LEU A 289 2.17 12.24 -25.93
C LEU A 289 2.45 13.28 -27.02
N GLY A 290 3.65 13.33 -27.59
CA GLY A 290 4.01 14.27 -28.67
C GLY A 290 3.13 14.17 -29.93
N GLN A 291 2.45 13.05 -30.15
CA GLN A 291 1.47 12.87 -31.24
C GLN A 291 0.05 13.32 -30.86
N ALA A 292 -0.29 13.33 -29.56
CA ALA A 292 -1.60 13.71 -29.07
C ALA A 292 -1.87 15.20 -29.31
N GLN A 293 -3.11 15.53 -29.70
CA GLN A 293 -3.52 16.93 -29.79
C GLN A 293 -3.92 17.45 -28.40
N PRO A 294 -3.43 18.62 -27.99
CA PRO A 294 -2.56 19.52 -28.77
C PRO A 294 -1.05 19.24 -28.60
N ARG A 295 -0.29 19.32 -29.71
CA ARG A 295 1.16 18.96 -29.78
C ARG A 295 2.09 19.87 -28.97
N ARG A 296 1.72 21.12 -28.76
CA ARG A 296 2.46 22.17 -28.01
C ARG A 296 1.47 23.31 -27.82
N ILE A 297 1.23 23.80 -26.61
CA ILE A 297 0.52 25.08 -26.44
C ILE A 297 1.21 25.85 -25.32
N GLU A 298 2.38 26.42 -25.60
CA GLU A 298 2.81 27.60 -24.84
C GLU A 298 2.18 28.83 -25.47
N GLU A 299 0.87 29.01 -25.31
CA GLU A 299 0.22 30.29 -25.59
C GLU A 299 -0.71 30.62 -24.42
N ASN A 300 -0.43 31.74 -23.74
CA ASN A 300 -1.22 32.31 -22.64
C ASN A 300 -1.16 31.59 -21.29
N GLY A 301 -0.03 30.97 -20.94
CA GLY A 301 0.26 30.54 -19.56
C GLY A 301 -0.44 29.25 -19.10
N ARG A 302 -0.84 28.38 -20.04
CA ARG A 302 -1.32 27.02 -19.75
C ARG A 302 -0.80 26.03 -20.77
N TYR A 303 -0.77 24.76 -20.36
CA TYR A 303 -0.40 23.54 -21.11
C TYR A 303 1.07 23.09 -21.04
N ILE A 304 1.55 22.86 -19.81
CA ILE A 304 2.76 22.08 -19.52
C ILE A 304 2.36 20.62 -19.25
N ARG A 305 1.83 19.91 -20.26
CA ARG A 305 1.27 18.55 -20.00
C ARG A 305 2.35 17.48 -19.84
N TRP A 306 3.52 17.67 -20.45
CA TRP A 306 4.57 16.64 -20.43
C TRP A 306 6.01 17.18 -20.47
N ARG A 307 6.24 18.48 -20.19
CA ARG A 307 7.63 19.01 -20.10
C ARG A 307 8.46 18.18 -19.12
N GLN A 308 7.86 17.80 -18.00
CA GLN A 308 8.46 16.92 -17.01
C GLN A 308 8.89 15.56 -17.59
N ALA A 309 8.05 14.94 -18.43
CA ALA A 309 8.36 13.63 -19.03
C ALA A 309 9.50 13.75 -20.07
N ARG A 310 9.53 14.86 -20.81
CA ARG A 310 10.65 15.18 -21.73
C ARG A 310 11.97 15.38 -20.98
N VAL A 311 11.95 16.21 -19.93
CA VAL A 311 13.11 16.49 -19.08
C VAL A 311 13.64 15.19 -18.48
N ARG A 312 12.77 14.34 -17.94
CA ARG A 312 13.16 13.02 -17.42
C ARG A 312 13.70 12.09 -18.49
N LEU A 313 13.08 12.03 -19.66
CA LEU A 313 13.59 11.22 -20.78
C LEU A 313 15.00 11.66 -21.18
N ASN A 314 15.20 12.96 -21.43
CA ASN A 314 16.49 13.49 -21.83
C ASN A 314 17.56 13.25 -20.75
N ARG A 315 17.22 13.43 -19.46
CA ARG A 315 18.14 13.16 -18.34
C ARG A 315 18.54 11.69 -18.27
N ARG A 316 17.58 10.76 -18.35
CA ARG A 316 17.85 9.31 -18.33
C ARG A 316 18.68 8.84 -19.51
N LEU A 317 18.43 9.39 -20.71
CA LEU A 317 19.26 9.10 -21.88
C LEU A 317 20.71 9.51 -21.64
N ILE A 318 20.95 10.71 -21.12
CA ILE A 318 22.31 11.18 -20.82
C ILE A 318 22.95 10.33 -19.70
N ASP A 319 22.19 9.94 -18.68
CA ASP A 319 22.65 9.05 -17.60
C ASP A 319 23.10 7.69 -18.11
N GLU A 320 22.29 7.04 -18.95
CA GLU A 320 22.59 5.71 -19.46
C GLU A 320 23.72 5.76 -20.52
N LEU A 321 23.78 6.81 -21.35
CA LEU A 321 24.83 6.98 -22.36
C LEU A 321 26.20 7.36 -21.76
N LEU A 322 26.21 8.04 -20.60
CA LEU A 322 27.42 8.58 -19.97
C LEU A 322 27.66 8.05 -18.55
N ALA A 323 27.13 6.86 -18.22
CA ALA A 323 27.12 6.29 -16.87
C ALA A 323 28.49 6.27 -16.15
N ASP A 324 29.59 6.18 -16.89
CA ASP A 324 30.96 6.18 -16.33
C ASP A 324 31.48 7.56 -15.90
N PHE A 325 30.78 8.63 -16.31
CA PHE A 325 31.21 10.02 -16.21
C PHE A 325 30.28 10.89 -15.38
N VAL A 326 28.99 10.57 -15.36
CA VAL A 326 27.96 11.35 -14.66
C VAL A 326 27.24 10.51 -13.61
N ALA A 327 26.88 11.13 -12.49
CA ALA A 327 26.01 10.53 -11.50
C ALA A 327 24.55 10.54 -11.98
N PRO A 328 23.78 9.47 -11.70
CA PRO A 328 22.40 9.34 -12.16
C PRO A 328 21.50 10.45 -11.59
N GLY A 329 20.68 11.05 -12.44
CA GLY A 329 19.71 12.06 -12.05
C GLY A 329 18.53 11.45 -11.30
N GLN A 330 18.15 12.07 -10.19
CA GLN A 330 17.05 11.58 -9.37
C GLN A 330 15.69 12.01 -9.95
N ALA A 331 14.68 11.15 -9.78
CA ALA A 331 13.30 11.55 -10.03
C ALA A 331 12.89 12.67 -9.05
N GLY A 332 11.94 13.51 -9.48
CA GLY A 332 11.33 14.51 -8.61
C GLY A 332 10.36 13.87 -7.61
N LEU A 333 9.20 14.49 -7.42
CA LEU A 333 8.22 14.08 -6.42
C LEU A 333 7.50 12.76 -6.76
N TYR A 334 7.27 12.50 -8.04
CA TYR A 334 6.45 11.38 -8.52
C TYR A 334 7.26 10.47 -9.46
N PRO A 335 6.82 9.21 -9.67
CA PRO A 335 7.46 8.27 -10.58
C PRO A 335 7.64 8.83 -12.00
N ASP A 336 8.69 8.40 -12.67
CA ASP A 336 9.04 8.82 -14.05
C ASP A 336 7.95 8.43 -15.06
N LEU A 337 7.47 7.18 -14.95
CA LEU A 337 6.43 6.63 -15.81
C LEU A 337 5.05 7.02 -15.29
N GLU A 338 4.15 7.45 -16.18
CA GLU A 338 2.76 7.66 -15.78
C GLU A 338 2.03 6.33 -15.55
N LEU A 339 1.06 6.35 -14.66
CA LEU A 339 0.14 5.27 -14.36
C LEU A 339 -1.11 5.43 -15.22
N ASN A 340 -1.53 4.38 -15.92
CA ASN A 340 -2.80 4.37 -16.63
C ASN A 340 -3.95 4.12 -15.65
N SER A 341 -4.48 5.18 -15.05
CA SER A 341 -5.60 5.10 -14.10
C SER A 341 -6.96 4.95 -14.82
N PRO A 342 -7.98 4.37 -14.15
CA PRO A 342 -9.36 4.39 -14.66
C PRO A 342 -9.87 5.82 -14.92
N SER A 343 -10.52 6.01 -16.07
CA SER A 343 -11.24 7.24 -16.40
C SER A 343 -12.57 7.34 -15.65
N GLN A 344 -13.15 8.55 -15.61
CA GLN A 344 -14.47 8.73 -15.01
C GLN A 344 -15.54 7.93 -15.76
N LEU A 345 -15.48 7.90 -17.10
CA LEU A 345 -16.39 7.11 -17.92
C LEU A 345 -16.32 5.61 -17.56
N GLU A 346 -15.12 5.08 -17.35
CA GLU A 346 -14.96 3.67 -16.96
C GLU A 346 -15.47 3.39 -15.54
N ALA A 347 -15.35 4.36 -14.62
CA ALA A 347 -15.98 4.26 -13.29
C ALA A 347 -17.51 4.23 -13.40
N GLU A 348 -18.10 5.06 -14.24
CA GLU A 348 -19.54 5.08 -14.53
C GLU A 348 -19.99 3.77 -15.20
N MET A 349 -19.20 3.24 -16.14
CA MET A 349 -19.46 1.94 -16.77
C MET A 349 -19.39 0.79 -15.76
N ALA A 350 -18.38 0.75 -14.89
CA ALA A 350 -18.27 -0.26 -13.83
C ALA A 350 -19.44 -0.19 -12.84
N PHE A 351 -19.91 1.02 -12.53
CA PHE A 351 -21.10 1.24 -11.71
C PHE A 351 -22.37 0.71 -12.39
N ALA A 352 -22.57 1.03 -13.67
CA ALA A 352 -23.72 0.57 -14.45
C ALA A 352 -23.73 -0.96 -14.61
N GLU A 353 -22.56 -1.57 -14.88
CA GLU A 353 -22.40 -3.02 -14.98
C GLU A 353 -22.76 -3.70 -13.65
N TYR A 354 -22.24 -3.19 -12.53
CA TYR A 354 -22.57 -3.74 -11.21
C TYR A 354 -24.06 -3.63 -10.88
N LEU A 355 -24.71 -2.52 -11.22
CA LEU A 355 -26.16 -2.35 -11.04
C LEU A 355 -26.96 -3.41 -11.80
N GLN A 356 -26.60 -3.70 -13.05
CA GLN A 356 -27.27 -4.72 -13.86
C GLN A 356 -27.09 -6.12 -13.26
N GLU A 357 -25.89 -6.46 -12.81
CA GLU A 357 -25.63 -7.74 -12.17
C GLU A 357 -26.37 -7.87 -10.82
N ALA A 358 -26.44 -6.79 -10.03
CA ALA A 358 -27.12 -6.77 -8.74
C ALA A 358 -28.65 -6.93 -8.93
N ASP A 359 -29.24 -6.27 -9.93
CA ASP A 359 -30.65 -6.46 -10.32
C ASP A 359 -30.92 -7.91 -10.76
N ALA A 360 -30.03 -8.51 -11.54
CA ALA A 360 -30.15 -9.91 -11.95
C ALA A 360 -30.04 -10.87 -10.76
N ARG A 361 -29.12 -10.63 -9.82
CA ARG A 361 -28.97 -11.42 -8.58
C ARG A 361 -30.18 -11.27 -7.66
N GLU A 362 -30.73 -10.07 -7.51
CA GLU A 362 -31.95 -9.82 -6.75
C GLU A 362 -33.12 -10.63 -7.32
N LYS A 363 -33.35 -10.55 -8.64
CA LYS A 363 -34.40 -11.30 -9.34
C LYS A 363 -34.22 -12.81 -9.22
N ALA A 364 -32.98 -13.29 -9.18
CA ALA A 364 -32.65 -14.70 -8.99
C ALA A 364 -32.70 -15.16 -7.52
N GLY A 365 -32.93 -14.25 -6.55
CA GLY A 365 -32.88 -14.56 -5.12
C GLY A 365 -31.48 -14.96 -4.64
N ALA A 366 -30.43 -14.54 -5.36
CA ALA A 366 -29.04 -14.96 -5.17
C ALA A 366 -28.12 -13.77 -4.82
N LEU A 367 -28.61 -12.84 -3.99
CA LEU A 367 -27.82 -11.71 -3.50
C LEU A 367 -26.63 -12.18 -2.66
N LYS A 368 -25.49 -11.49 -2.79
CA LYS A 368 -24.33 -11.75 -1.94
C LYS A 368 -24.65 -11.39 -0.49
N PRO A 369 -24.07 -12.07 0.52
CA PRO A 369 -24.27 -11.71 1.92
C PRO A 369 -23.89 -10.25 2.19
N GLY A 370 -24.85 -9.47 2.70
CA GLY A 370 -24.65 -8.04 2.99
C GLY A 370 -24.76 -7.09 1.78
N GLU A 371 -25.12 -7.60 0.59
CA GLU A 371 -25.47 -6.79 -0.57
C GLU A 371 -26.85 -6.15 -0.34
N ILE A 372 -26.95 -4.84 -0.51
CA ILE A 372 -28.19 -4.07 -0.32
C ILE A 372 -28.62 -3.51 -1.67
N VAL A 373 -29.74 -4.03 -2.18
CA VAL A 373 -30.39 -3.54 -3.40
C VAL A 373 -31.73 -2.93 -3.00
N ASN A 374 -31.92 -1.66 -3.33
CA ASN A 374 -33.15 -0.92 -3.07
C ASN A 374 -33.86 -0.67 -4.39
N ARG A 375 -35.09 -1.14 -4.50
CA ARG A 375 -35.97 -0.91 -5.64
C ARG A 375 -37.03 0.12 -5.28
N ILE A 376 -37.04 1.25 -5.99
CA ILE A 376 -38.07 2.29 -5.87
C ILE A 376 -38.74 2.45 -7.23
N GLY A 377 -39.88 1.79 -7.42
CA GLY A 377 -40.54 1.67 -8.73
C GLY A 377 -39.64 0.96 -9.74
N ASP A 378 -39.39 1.59 -10.89
CA ASP A 378 -38.49 1.08 -11.93
C ASP A 378 -37.01 1.41 -11.69
N ARG A 379 -36.68 2.19 -10.64
CA ARG A 379 -35.29 2.55 -10.33
C ARG A 379 -34.68 1.56 -9.35
N VAL A 380 -33.56 0.95 -9.76
CA VAL A 380 -32.71 0.11 -8.92
C VAL A 380 -31.55 0.96 -8.41
N SER A 381 -31.26 0.85 -7.11
CA SER A 381 -30.11 1.48 -6.47
C SER A 381 -29.40 0.48 -5.57
N VAL A 382 -28.08 0.57 -5.49
CA VAL A 382 -27.26 -0.27 -4.61
C VAL A 382 -26.72 0.57 -3.46
N ALA A 383 -26.65 -0.02 -2.28
CA ALA A 383 -26.12 0.61 -1.09
C ALA A 383 -25.19 -0.34 -0.33
N GLY A 384 -24.50 0.22 0.65
CA GLY A 384 -23.64 -0.53 1.56
C GLY A 384 -22.24 -0.78 1.03
N GLN A 385 -21.38 -1.16 1.97
CA GLN A 385 -19.96 -1.35 1.75
C GLN A 385 -19.65 -2.45 0.73
N VAL A 386 -20.42 -3.54 0.72
CA VAL A 386 -20.24 -4.65 -0.22
C VAL A 386 -20.33 -4.15 -1.66
N SER A 387 -21.37 -3.37 -1.97
CA SER A 387 -21.59 -2.82 -3.31
C SER A 387 -20.44 -1.92 -3.77
N VAL A 388 -19.99 -1.00 -2.91
CA VAL A 388 -18.86 -0.11 -3.22
C VAL A 388 -17.58 -0.92 -3.47
N MET A 389 -17.32 -1.94 -2.66
CA MET A 389 -16.12 -2.77 -2.83
C MET A 389 -16.17 -3.64 -4.08
N GLN A 390 -17.34 -4.11 -4.52
CA GLN A 390 -17.46 -4.82 -5.79
C GLN A 390 -17.22 -3.91 -7.00
N ILE A 391 -17.66 -2.64 -6.95
CA ILE A 391 -17.33 -1.66 -7.98
C ILE A 391 -15.83 -1.35 -7.98
N ASN A 392 -15.23 -1.11 -6.81
CA ASN A 392 -13.78 -0.95 -6.67
C ASN A 392 -13.02 -2.19 -7.17
N SER A 393 -13.57 -3.39 -6.98
CA SER A 393 -13.00 -4.63 -7.50
C SER A 393 -12.89 -4.62 -9.03
N LYS A 394 -13.93 -4.14 -9.74
CA LYS A 394 -13.92 -4.01 -11.20
C LYS A 394 -12.89 -2.96 -11.65
N LEU A 395 -12.82 -1.82 -10.96
CA LEU A 395 -11.85 -0.76 -11.29
C LEU A 395 -10.41 -1.18 -10.98
N ALA A 396 -10.18 -1.94 -9.92
CA ALA A 396 -8.88 -2.51 -9.61
C ALA A 396 -8.42 -3.48 -10.71
N LYS A 397 -9.34 -4.28 -11.26
CA LYS A 397 -9.05 -5.15 -12.41
C LYS A 397 -8.69 -4.34 -13.65
N LEU A 398 -9.45 -3.29 -13.95
CA LEU A 398 -9.14 -2.41 -15.07
C LEU A 398 -7.78 -1.72 -14.92
N LEU A 399 -7.45 -1.26 -13.70
CA LEU A 399 -6.14 -0.70 -13.37
C LEU A 399 -5.02 -1.73 -13.59
N PHE A 400 -5.24 -2.98 -13.18
CA PHE A 400 -4.30 -4.08 -13.40
C PHE A 400 -4.08 -4.32 -14.89
N ASP A 401 -5.16 -4.45 -15.68
CA ASP A 401 -5.11 -4.76 -17.11
C ASP A 401 -4.46 -3.62 -17.93
N LYS A 402 -4.66 -2.36 -17.54
CA LYS A 402 -4.11 -1.17 -18.23
C LYS A 402 -2.61 -0.94 -18.04
N ASN A 403 -1.97 -1.63 -17.11
CA ASN A 403 -0.58 -1.39 -16.74
C ASN A 403 0.24 -2.69 -16.78
N PRO A 404 0.33 -3.41 -17.92
CA PRO A 404 0.89 -4.76 -17.98
C PRO A 404 2.37 -4.83 -17.55
N GLU A 405 3.15 -3.79 -17.84
CA GLU A 405 4.59 -3.73 -17.57
C GLU A 405 4.96 -3.51 -16.08
N ARG A 406 3.97 -3.25 -15.21
CA ARG A 406 4.23 -2.96 -13.79
C ARG A 406 3.87 -4.15 -12.91
N ASP A 407 4.71 -4.48 -11.94
CA ASP A 407 4.32 -5.44 -10.89
C ASP A 407 3.33 -4.79 -9.91
N PHE A 408 2.39 -5.60 -9.43
CA PHE A 408 1.40 -5.20 -8.43
C PHE A 408 1.65 -5.88 -7.10
N PHE A 409 1.69 -5.08 -6.05
CA PHE A 409 1.79 -5.53 -4.67
C PHE A 409 0.59 -5.04 -3.90
N ILE A 410 0.00 -5.88 -3.06
CA ILE A 410 -1.25 -5.58 -2.38
C ILE A 410 -1.14 -5.82 -0.87
N GLU A 411 -1.60 -4.82 -0.13
CA GLU A 411 -1.90 -4.93 1.29
C GLU A 411 -3.42 -4.95 1.44
N VAL A 412 -3.98 -6.12 1.76
CA VAL A 412 -5.42 -6.37 1.56
C VAL A 412 -6.25 -5.72 2.66
N SER A 413 -7.07 -4.74 2.27
CA SER A 413 -8.11 -4.15 3.12
C SER A 413 -9.40 -4.96 3.00
N PHE A 414 -9.91 -5.03 1.76
CA PHE A 414 -11.11 -5.80 1.40
C PHE A 414 -10.75 -6.91 0.44
N PRO A 415 -11.28 -8.13 0.63
CA PRO A 415 -11.00 -9.24 -0.26
C PRO A 415 -11.65 -8.99 -1.63
N LEU A 416 -10.82 -8.97 -2.68
CA LEU A 416 -11.25 -8.86 -4.07
C LEU A 416 -11.17 -10.25 -4.72
N GLU A 417 -12.33 -10.86 -4.99
CA GLU A 417 -12.44 -12.29 -5.34
C GLU A 417 -11.58 -12.70 -6.54
N TRP A 418 -11.51 -11.84 -7.57
CA TRP A 418 -10.75 -12.13 -8.79
C TRP A 418 -9.24 -12.16 -8.58
N MET A 419 -8.72 -11.57 -7.51
CA MET A 419 -7.27 -11.53 -7.26
C MET A 419 -6.74 -12.86 -6.70
N TYR A 420 -7.53 -13.60 -5.91
CA TYR A 420 -7.05 -14.79 -5.20
C TYR A 420 -6.33 -15.86 -6.06
N PRO A 421 -6.76 -16.18 -7.29
CA PRO A 421 -6.02 -17.09 -8.17
C PRO A 421 -4.58 -16.63 -8.45
N HIS A 422 -4.35 -15.31 -8.45
CA HIS A 422 -3.09 -14.66 -8.82
C HIS A 422 -2.20 -14.30 -7.62
N LEU A 423 -2.75 -14.32 -6.40
CA LEU A 423 -2.05 -13.86 -5.20
C LEU A 423 -1.04 -14.88 -4.67
N THR A 424 0.12 -14.37 -4.27
CA THR A 424 1.18 -15.13 -3.59
C THR A 424 1.72 -14.38 -2.37
N PRO A 425 2.14 -15.08 -1.30
CA PRO A 425 2.77 -14.44 -0.14
C PRO A 425 4.07 -13.72 -0.50
N TYR A 426 4.23 -12.48 -0.06
CA TYR A 426 5.41 -11.64 -0.28
C TYR A 426 5.80 -10.88 1.00
N GLY A 427 6.18 -11.62 2.03
CA GLY A 427 6.51 -11.06 3.34
C GLY A 427 5.26 -10.62 4.12
N ILE A 428 5.16 -9.34 4.47
CA ILE A 428 3.97 -8.78 5.14
C ILE A 428 2.86 -8.35 4.16
N ILE A 429 3.14 -8.30 2.86
CA ILE A 429 2.16 -8.01 1.81
C ILE A 429 2.07 -9.19 0.82
N LEU A 430 1.27 -9.04 -0.21
CA LEU A 430 1.07 -10.05 -1.25
C LEU A 430 1.53 -9.53 -2.61
N LYS A 431 2.05 -10.41 -3.44
CA LYS A 431 2.30 -10.12 -4.86
C LYS A 431 1.12 -10.61 -5.69
N LEU A 432 0.60 -9.73 -6.54
CA LEU A 432 -0.43 -10.04 -7.53
C LEU A 432 0.25 -10.37 -8.86
N ASN A 433 0.29 -11.66 -9.21
CA ASN A 433 0.93 -12.12 -10.43
C ASN A 433 0.03 -11.91 -11.66
N ARG A 434 0.63 -11.75 -12.84
CA ARG A 434 -0.10 -11.65 -14.11
C ARG A 434 -0.86 -12.93 -14.42
N ASP A 435 -0.16 -14.04 -14.31
CA ASP A 435 -0.74 -15.36 -14.52
C ASP A 435 -1.37 -15.90 -13.24
N GLU A 436 -2.40 -16.74 -13.40
CA GLU A 436 -2.94 -17.50 -12.28
C GLU A 436 -1.86 -18.42 -11.72
N VAL A 437 -1.74 -18.45 -10.41
CA VAL A 437 -0.84 -19.37 -9.72
C VAL A 437 -1.65 -20.62 -9.39
N PRO A 438 -1.43 -21.76 -10.06
CA PRO A 438 -2.27 -22.94 -9.87
C PRO A 438 -2.11 -23.55 -8.48
N GLU A 439 -0.90 -23.49 -7.91
CA GLU A 439 -0.56 -24.08 -6.62
C GLU A 439 0.44 -23.21 -5.86
N ILE A 440 0.21 -23.05 -4.56
CA ILE A 440 1.23 -22.50 -3.66
C ILE A 440 2.23 -23.62 -3.36
N THR A 441 3.44 -23.48 -3.90
CA THR A 441 4.50 -24.49 -3.80
C THR A 441 5.08 -24.60 -2.39
N ASP A 442 5.72 -25.75 -2.10
CA ASP A 442 6.39 -25.96 -0.81
C ASP A 442 7.46 -24.92 -0.51
N GLU A 443 8.20 -24.48 -1.53
CA GLU A 443 9.20 -23.42 -1.36
C GLU A 443 8.55 -22.08 -1.01
N MET A 444 7.38 -21.74 -1.60
CA MET A 444 6.66 -20.52 -1.24
C MET A 444 6.20 -20.55 0.23
N MET A 445 5.66 -21.67 0.71
CA MET A 445 5.26 -21.83 2.11
C MET A 445 6.45 -21.79 3.06
N ARG A 446 7.56 -22.44 2.69
CA ARG A 446 8.80 -22.42 3.49
C ARG A 446 9.36 -21.00 3.62
N LYS A 447 9.35 -20.21 2.54
CA LYS A 447 9.74 -18.79 2.57
C LYS A 447 8.81 -17.98 3.48
N ASP A 448 7.51 -18.15 3.37
CA ASP A 448 6.52 -17.46 4.21
C ASP A 448 6.72 -17.79 5.70
N ARG A 449 6.82 -19.07 6.04
CA ARG A 449 7.11 -19.52 7.41
C ARG A 449 8.40 -18.94 7.95
N LEU A 450 9.48 -18.98 7.18
CA LEU A 450 10.78 -18.44 7.60
C LEU A 450 10.70 -16.93 7.83
N PHE A 451 10.05 -16.20 6.93
CA PHE A 451 9.87 -14.76 7.06
C PHE A 451 9.10 -14.40 8.32
N TRP A 452 7.93 -15.03 8.53
CA TRP A 452 7.09 -14.77 9.70
C TRP A 452 7.70 -15.27 11.00
N ALA A 453 8.51 -16.33 10.99
CA ALA A 453 9.26 -16.76 12.17
C ALA A 453 10.28 -15.69 12.62
N ASN A 454 11.09 -15.17 11.69
CA ASN A 454 12.04 -14.08 11.97
C ASN A 454 11.30 -12.81 12.45
N TYR A 455 10.14 -12.53 11.86
CA TYR A 455 9.35 -11.37 12.26
C TYR A 455 8.71 -11.55 13.64
N GLN A 456 8.19 -12.74 13.92
CA GLN A 456 7.61 -13.10 15.20
C GLN A 456 8.63 -13.07 16.32
N GLU A 457 9.87 -13.54 16.08
CA GLU A 457 10.98 -13.46 17.03
C GLU A 457 11.15 -12.04 17.58
N ARG A 458 11.08 -11.03 16.69
CA ARG A 458 11.15 -9.63 17.06
C ARG A 458 9.90 -9.12 17.79
N LEU A 459 8.72 -9.55 17.37
CA LEU A 459 7.45 -9.04 17.92
C LEU A 459 7.12 -9.70 19.25
N THR A 460 6.79 -10.99 19.27
CA THR A 460 6.25 -11.71 20.43
C THR A 460 7.14 -12.84 20.93
N GLY A 461 8.26 -13.11 20.25
CA GLY A 461 9.10 -14.28 20.46
C GLY A 461 8.65 -15.47 19.63
N ASN A 462 9.60 -16.19 19.05
CA ASN A 462 9.32 -17.35 18.19
C ASN A 462 9.08 -18.62 19.02
N TRP A 463 7.93 -18.69 19.69
CA TRP A 463 7.53 -19.82 20.54
C TRP A 463 6.35 -20.63 19.97
N ILE A 464 5.72 -20.17 18.88
CA ILE A 464 4.57 -20.84 18.27
C ILE A 464 5.05 -21.94 17.33
N THR A 465 4.61 -23.16 17.60
CA THR A 465 4.88 -24.36 16.79
C THR A 465 3.59 -24.97 16.26
N ASP A 466 3.70 -25.96 15.36
CA ASP A 466 2.54 -26.70 14.87
C ASP A 466 1.74 -27.38 16.01
N ASP A 467 2.44 -27.84 17.06
CA ASP A 467 1.84 -28.50 18.24
C ASP A 467 1.22 -27.54 19.25
N THR A 468 1.56 -26.25 19.20
CA THR A 468 1.05 -25.25 20.14
C THR A 468 -0.46 -25.14 20.03
N SER A 469 -1.16 -25.33 21.13
CA SER A 469 -2.62 -25.30 21.17
C SER A 469 -3.17 -23.87 21.21
N VAL A 470 -4.39 -23.68 20.71
CA VAL A 470 -5.14 -22.42 20.83
C VAL A 470 -5.30 -22.02 22.31
N LYS A 471 -5.50 -23.00 23.20
CA LYS A 471 -5.61 -22.72 24.65
C LYS A 471 -4.34 -22.07 25.20
N GLU A 472 -3.17 -22.62 24.88
CA GLU A 472 -1.88 -22.09 25.35
C GLU A 472 -1.67 -20.65 24.86
N ILE A 473 -2.06 -20.35 23.61
CA ILE A 473 -1.98 -18.99 23.07
C ILE A 473 -2.92 -18.04 23.83
N GLY A 474 -4.15 -18.48 24.13
CA GLY A 474 -5.10 -17.69 24.92
C GLY A 474 -4.60 -17.40 26.34
N ASP A 475 -4.06 -18.42 27.03
CA ASP A 475 -3.51 -18.27 28.38
C ASP A 475 -2.29 -17.33 28.37
N TRP A 476 -1.40 -17.47 27.40
CA TRP A 476 -0.26 -16.58 27.19
C TRP A 476 -0.70 -15.15 26.87
N ALA A 477 -1.73 -14.97 26.05
CA ALA A 477 -2.27 -13.66 25.70
C ALA A 477 -2.89 -12.95 26.92
N ILE A 478 -3.57 -13.68 27.81
CA ILE A 478 -4.08 -13.14 29.07
C ILE A 478 -2.92 -12.72 29.99
N LYS A 479 -1.88 -13.54 30.11
CA LYS A 479 -0.68 -13.22 30.89
C LYS A 479 -0.01 -11.93 30.35
N THR A 480 0.25 -11.89 29.05
CA THR A 480 1.03 -10.82 28.40
C THR A 480 0.24 -9.52 28.24
N TYR A 481 -0.93 -9.56 27.58
CA TYR A 481 -1.67 -8.35 27.19
C TYR A 481 -2.63 -7.84 28.26
N ARG A 482 -3.21 -8.73 29.08
CA ARG A 482 -4.19 -8.33 30.10
C ARG A 482 -3.56 -8.12 31.47
N ARG A 483 -2.66 -9.02 31.89
CA ARG A 483 -1.99 -8.93 33.20
C ARG A 483 -0.67 -8.15 33.16
N TRP A 484 -0.16 -7.82 31.97
CA TRP A 484 1.11 -7.12 31.77
C TRP A 484 2.30 -7.85 32.41
N ASP A 485 2.19 -9.18 32.51
CA ASP A 485 3.22 -10.04 33.06
C ASP A 485 4.10 -10.54 31.91
N LEU A 486 5.28 -9.91 31.78
CA LEU A 486 6.26 -10.20 30.74
C LEU A 486 7.30 -11.24 31.16
N ASP A 487 7.07 -11.96 32.26
CA ASP A 487 7.97 -13.03 32.67
C ASP A 487 8.00 -14.15 31.60
N GLY A 488 9.20 -14.44 31.10
CA GLY A 488 9.41 -15.37 29.98
C GLY A 488 9.05 -14.82 28.59
N TYR A 489 8.73 -13.52 28.46
CA TYR A 489 8.50 -12.90 27.16
C TYR A 489 9.83 -12.62 26.46
N THR A 490 10.02 -13.19 25.27
CA THR A 490 11.29 -13.09 24.52
C THR A 490 11.26 -12.09 23.36
N GLY A 491 10.10 -11.47 23.08
CA GLY A 491 9.95 -10.43 22.06
C GLY A 491 10.25 -9.02 22.60
N ASP A 492 9.95 -8.00 21.80
CA ASP A 492 10.11 -6.59 22.22
C ASP A 492 8.94 -6.11 23.12
N PRO A 493 9.19 -5.75 24.40
CA PRO A 493 8.16 -5.26 25.31
C PRO A 493 7.39 -4.03 24.79
N ALA A 494 8.00 -3.22 23.92
CA ALA A 494 7.33 -2.07 23.31
C ALA A 494 6.19 -2.49 22.37
N PHE A 495 6.24 -3.69 21.78
CA PHE A 495 5.16 -4.23 20.95
C PHE A 495 3.88 -4.45 21.77
N VAL A 496 4.01 -4.92 23.02
CA VAL A 496 2.87 -5.15 23.93
C VAL A 496 2.13 -3.85 24.27
N ARG A 497 2.82 -2.70 24.21
CA ARG A 497 2.23 -1.37 24.45
C ARG A 497 1.60 -0.76 23.19
N ASP A 498 1.98 -1.22 22.01
CA ASP A 498 1.56 -0.64 20.74
C ASP A 498 0.33 -1.36 20.15
N GLU A 499 -0.85 -0.89 20.54
CA GLU A 499 -2.13 -1.44 20.04
C GLU A 499 -2.27 -1.34 18.52
N ALA A 500 -1.67 -0.33 17.89
CA ALA A 500 -1.76 -0.11 16.45
C ALA A 500 -0.90 -1.11 15.69
N ALA A 501 0.34 -1.35 16.14
CA ALA A 501 1.21 -2.38 15.60
C ALA A 501 0.57 -3.78 15.76
N GLN A 502 0.02 -4.08 16.93
CA GLN A 502 -0.68 -5.36 17.18
C GLN A 502 -1.80 -5.60 16.15
N LYS A 503 -2.70 -4.62 15.98
CA LYS A 503 -3.80 -4.70 15.00
C LYS A 503 -3.28 -4.84 13.57
N ALA A 504 -2.27 -4.05 13.19
CA ALA A 504 -1.70 -4.06 11.85
C ALA A 504 -1.07 -5.43 11.50
N PHE A 505 -0.17 -5.96 12.31
CA PHE A 505 0.49 -7.24 12.01
C PHE A 505 -0.46 -8.43 12.08
N SER A 506 -1.41 -8.40 13.01
CA SER A 506 -2.48 -9.40 13.06
C SER A 506 -3.31 -9.38 11.77
N LYS A 507 -3.69 -8.19 11.30
CA LYS A 507 -4.43 -8.03 10.02
C LYS A 507 -3.63 -8.57 8.85
N LEU A 508 -2.38 -8.14 8.69
CA LEU A 508 -1.50 -8.56 7.59
C LEU A 508 -1.31 -10.08 7.55
N ARG A 509 -1.09 -10.71 8.71
CA ARG A 509 -0.96 -12.17 8.80
C ARG A 509 -2.28 -12.89 8.47
N THR A 510 -3.41 -12.31 8.89
CA THR A 510 -4.75 -12.84 8.59
C THR A 510 -5.06 -12.77 7.09
N SER A 511 -4.69 -11.69 6.41
CA SER A 511 -4.84 -11.56 4.95
C SER A 511 -4.07 -12.64 4.18
N ILE A 512 -2.90 -13.05 4.67
CA ILE A 512 -2.14 -14.18 4.09
C ILE A 512 -2.85 -15.51 4.39
N ALA A 513 -3.37 -15.68 5.61
CA ALA A 513 -4.17 -16.85 5.98
C ALA A 513 -5.39 -17.01 5.05
N ASP A 514 -6.01 -15.91 4.62
CA ASP A 514 -7.14 -15.93 3.70
C ASP A 514 -6.83 -16.51 2.33
N ILE A 515 -5.60 -16.38 1.82
CA ILE A 515 -5.18 -17.06 0.60
C ILE A 515 -5.23 -18.57 0.80
N TYR A 516 -4.68 -19.07 1.90
CA TYR A 516 -4.72 -20.51 2.20
C TYR A 516 -6.16 -21.01 2.34
N ARG A 517 -7.03 -20.24 3.01
CA ARG A 517 -8.46 -20.54 3.12
C ARG A 517 -9.15 -20.63 1.76
N TRP A 518 -8.88 -19.68 0.87
CA TRP A 518 -9.43 -19.70 -0.49
C TRP A 518 -8.96 -20.93 -1.27
N ARG A 519 -7.67 -21.29 -1.17
CA ARG A 519 -7.12 -22.51 -1.79
C ARG A 519 -7.76 -23.78 -1.24
N ILE A 520 -7.97 -23.88 0.08
CA ILE A 520 -8.65 -25.02 0.73
C ILE A 520 -10.06 -25.20 0.17
N ASN A 521 -10.83 -24.12 0.03
CA ASN A 521 -12.19 -24.18 -0.49
C ASN A 521 -12.22 -24.64 -1.96
N ASN A 522 -11.28 -24.19 -2.79
CA ASN A 522 -11.16 -24.66 -4.17
C ASN A 522 -10.78 -26.14 -4.25
N TYR A 523 -9.83 -26.61 -3.42
CA TYR A 523 -9.52 -28.04 -3.36
C TYR A 523 -10.73 -28.86 -2.92
N LYS A 524 -11.50 -28.42 -1.92
CA LYS A 524 -12.73 -29.11 -1.48
C LYS A 524 -13.74 -29.25 -2.64
N LEU A 525 -13.91 -28.19 -3.44
CA LEU A 525 -14.79 -28.23 -4.61
C LEU A 525 -14.25 -29.19 -5.69
N ALA A 526 -12.97 -29.09 -6.03
CA ALA A 526 -12.32 -29.96 -7.03
C ALA A 526 -12.37 -31.44 -6.63
N ILE A 527 -12.11 -31.77 -5.36
CA ILE A 527 -12.20 -33.14 -4.82
C ILE A 527 -13.63 -33.70 -4.96
N SER A 528 -14.65 -32.86 -4.80
CA SER A 528 -16.05 -33.30 -4.92
C SER A 528 -16.46 -33.65 -6.36
N GLN A 529 -15.77 -33.08 -7.34
CA GLN A 529 -16.05 -33.26 -8.77
C GLN A 529 -15.14 -34.31 -9.43
N GLU A 530 -13.99 -34.60 -8.84
CA GLU A 530 -13.01 -35.54 -9.40
C GLU A 530 -13.44 -37.00 -9.25
N SER A 531 -13.33 -37.75 -10.33
CA SER A 531 -13.70 -39.16 -10.41
C SER A 531 -12.50 -40.08 -10.18
N ASP A 532 -11.29 -39.65 -10.58
CA ASP A 532 -10.04 -40.38 -10.40
C ASP A 532 -9.63 -40.43 -8.92
N ALA A 533 -9.42 -41.64 -8.39
CA ALA A 533 -9.01 -41.84 -7.01
C ALA A 533 -7.60 -41.29 -6.72
N ALA A 534 -6.66 -41.46 -7.65
CA ALA A 534 -5.27 -41.02 -7.45
C ALA A 534 -5.18 -39.49 -7.40
N LYS A 535 -5.86 -38.80 -8.32
CA LYS A 535 -5.92 -37.32 -8.34
C LYS A 535 -6.65 -36.75 -7.14
N ARG A 536 -7.73 -37.41 -6.67
CA ARG A 536 -8.41 -37.02 -5.43
C ARG A 536 -7.50 -37.11 -4.23
N ASP A 537 -6.72 -38.18 -4.12
CA ASP A 537 -5.82 -38.35 -2.97
C ASP A 537 -4.66 -37.35 -3.00
N GLU A 538 -4.14 -37.02 -4.19
CA GLU A 538 -3.19 -35.91 -4.36
C GLU A 538 -3.79 -34.57 -3.92
N MET A 539 -5.01 -34.24 -4.37
CA MET A 539 -5.69 -32.99 -3.98
C MET A 539 -5.99 -32.93 -2.48
N LYS A 540 -6.34 -34.05 -1.83
CA LYS A 540 -6.51 -34.10 -0.36
C LYS A 540 -5.19 -33.80 0.36
N GLN A 541 -4.07 -34.36 -0.10
CA GLN A 541 -2.76 -34.06 0.49
C GLN A 541 -2.43 -32.56 0.38
N LYS A 542 -2.72 -31.95 -0.79
CA LYS A 542 -2.57 -30.50 -0.99
C LYS A 542 -3.49 -29.70 -0.06
N GLN A 543 -4.75 -30.11 0.10
CA GLN A 543 -5.71 -29.50 1.01
C GLN A 543 -5.24 -29.58 2.47
N ASP A 544 -4.76 -30.73 2.92
CA ASP A 544 -4.30 -30.94 4.30
C ASP A 544 -3.09 -30.06 4.60
N ARG A 545 -2.15 -29.97 3.66
CA ARG A 545 -0.99 -29.08 3.75
C ARG A 545 -1.41 -27.62 3.88
N MET A 546 -2.30 -27.13 3.01
CA MET A 546 -2.81 -25.76 3.09
C MET A 546 -3.57 -25.51 4.39
N THR A 547 -4.29 -26.51 4.91
CA THR A 547 -5.01 -26.42 6.18
C THR A 547 -4.04 -26.24 7.37
N ARG A 548 -2.90 -26.94 7.35
CA ARG A 548 -1.85 -26.74 8.37
C ARG A 548 -1.28 -25.32 8.33
N GLU A 549 -0.95 -24.81 7.14
CA GLU A 549 -0.46 -23.42 6.99
C GLU A 549 -1.49 -22.38 7.40
N PHE A 550 -2.76 -22.58 7.03
CA PHE A 550 -3.86 -21.71 7.42
C PHE A 550 -3.99 -21.61 8.95
N ILE A 551 -3.98 -22.76 9.63
CA ILE A 551 -4.06 -22.83 11.09
C ILE A 551 -2.84 -22.15 11.73
N PHE A 552 -1.65 -22.44 11.22
CA PHE A 552 -0.41 -21.85 11.74
C PHE A 552 -0.41 -20.32 11.60
N ALA A 553 -0.79 -19.80 10.44
CA ALA A 553 -0.92 -18.37 10.20
C ALA A 553 -1.93 -17.70 11.15
N LEU A 554 -3.09 -18.33 11.37
CA LEU A 554 -4.08 -17.82 12.33
C LEU A 554 -3.57 -17.83 13.78
N LYS A 555 -2.84 -18.87 14.20
CA LYS A 555 -2.21 -18.93 15.54
C LYS A 555 -1.27 -17.74 15.74
N GLN A 556 -0.42 -17.44 14.76
CA GLN A 556 0.46 -16.27 14.80
C GLN A 556 -0.33 -14.96 14.84
N ALA A 557 -1.33 -14.81 13.97
CA ALA A 557 -2.17 -13.61 13.90
C ALA A 557 -2.87 -13.33 15.24
N TRP A 558 -3.33 -14.36 15.93
CA TRP A 558 -3.99 -14.25 17.22
C TRP A 558 -3.02 -13.94 18.36
N ALA A 559 -1.82 -14.53 18.33
CA ALA A 559 -0.76 -14.15 19.26
C ALA A 559 -0.36 -12.68 19.11
N PHE A 560 -0.40 -12.11 17.90
CA PHE A 560 -0.13 -10.68 17.69
C PHE A 560 -1.23 -9.77 18.23
N CYS A 561 -2.51 -10.17 18.09
CA CYS A 561 -3.65 -9.38 18.56
C CYS A 561 -4.80 -10.30 18.96
N PRO A 562 -4.94 -10.64 20.25
CA PRO A 562 -5.92 -11.62 20.71
C PRO A 562 -7.38 -11.13 20.63
N TYR A 563 -7.57 -9.81 20.54
CA TYR A 563 -8.86 -9.13 20.48
C TYR A 563 -9.25 -8.69 19.06
N SER A 564 -8.52 -9.12 18.02
CA SER A 564 -8.86 -8.85 16.62
C SER A 564 -10.17 -9.57 16.25
N PRO A 565 -11.25 -8.83 15.87
CA PRO A 565 -12.53 -9.45 15.54
C PRO A 565 -12.45 -10.41 14.34
N GLU A 566 -11.57 -10.08 13.38
CA GLU A 566 -11.40 -10.85 12.15
C GLU A 566 -10.78 -12.21 12.45
N VAL A 567 -9.66 -12.24 13.19
CA VAL A 567 -8.99 -13.47 13.62
C VAL A 567 -9.95 -14.39 14.39
N LEU A 568 -10.71 -13.82 15.33
CA LEU A 568 -11.70 -14.56 16.11
C LEU A 568 -12.81 -15.15 15.23
N SER A 569 -13.28 -14.39 14.23
CA SER A 569 -14.26 -14.86 13.25
C SER A 569 -13.72 -16.05 12.45
N HIS A 570 -12.48 -15.98 11.95
CA HIS A 570 -11.86 -17.08 11.20
C HIS A 570 -11.66 -18.33 12.06
N PHE A 571 -11.20 -18.19 13.30
CA PHE A 571 -11.10 -19.33 14.22
C PHE A 571 -12.46 -19.95 14.48
N THR A 572 -13.49 -19.14 14.74
CA THR A 572 -14.84 -19.64 14.98
C THR A 572 -15.36 -20.41 13.77
N GLN A 573 -15.18 -19.89 12.56
CA GLN A 573 -15.56 -20.58 11.32
C GLN A 573 -14.80 -21.90 11.12
N LEU A 574 -13.49 -21.91 11.40
CA LEU A 574 -12.69 -23.13 11.33
C LEU A 574 -13.22 -24.18 12.30
N LEU A 575 -13.49 -23.83 13.55
CA LEU A 575 -14.01 -24.76 14.56
C LEU A 575 -15.39 -25.28 14.20
N LEU A 576 -16.26 -24.43 13.69
CA LEU A 576 -17.57 -24.85 13.19
C LEU A 576 -17.43 -25.84 12.02
N SER A 577 -16.48 -25.61 11.11
CA SER A 577 -16.26 -26.51 9.98
C SER A 577 -15.73 -27.88 10.42
N LEU A 578 -14.75 -27.90 11.35
CA LEU A 578 -14.18 -29.15 11.89
C LEU A 578 -15.22 -29.93 12.69
N GLY A 579 -15.99 -29.26 13.55
CA GLY A 579 -17.08 -29.88 14.29
C GLY A 579 -18.19 -30.44 13.40
N TYR A 580 -18.49 -29.76 12.27
CA TYR A 580 -19.44 -30.25 11.29
C TYR A 580 -18.93 -31.50 10.55
N ASP A 581 -17.65 -31.53 10.18
CA ASP A 581 -17.03 -32.68 9.53
C ASP A 581 -16.98 -33.90 10.47
N GLU A 582 -16.66 -33.69 11.75
CA GLU A 582 -16.73 -34.73 12.79
C GLU A 582 -18.16 -35.27 12.96
N PHE A 583 -19.16 -34.38 13.02
CA PHE A 583 -20.58 -34.77 13.09
C PHE A 583 -21.00 -35.63 11.89
N ARG A 584 -20.63 -35.22 10.67
CA ARG A 584 -20.91 -35.98 9.44
C ARG A 584 -20.19 -37.33 9.40
N ALA A 585 -18.96 -37.40 9.90
CA ALA A 585 -18.21 -38.65 9.99
C ALA A 585 -18.86 -39.62 10.97
N GLY A 586 -19.33 -39.12 12.12
CA GLY A 586 -20.10 -39.89 13.12
C GLY A 586 -21.41 -40.44 12.56
N ASP A 587 -22.15 -39.64 11.78
CA ASP A 587 -23.39 -40.08 11.11
C ASP A 587 -23.15 -41.12 10.01
N LYS A 588 -22.04 -41.02 9.25
CA LYS A 588 -21.65 -42.06 8.29
C LYS A 588 -21.23 -43.36 8.96
N ALA A 589 -20.54 -43.30 10.10
CA ALA A 589 -20.19 -44.48 10.89
C ALA A 589 -21.42 -45.19 11.45
N ARG A 590 -22.45 -44.44 11.87
CA ARG A 590 -23.77 -44.97 12.31
C ARG A 590 -24.58 -45.63 11.20
N ARG A 591 -24.37 -45.27 9.93
CA ARG A 591 -25.10 -45.81 8.77
C ARG A 591 -24.44 -47.04 8.13
N ARG A 592 -23.31 -47.55 8.65
CA ARG A 592 -22.72 -48.81 8.15
C ARG A 592 -23.58 -50.00 8.60
N PRO A 593 -24.03 -50.88 7.69
CA PRO A 593 -24.86 -52.03 8.06
C PRO A 593 -23.98 -53.03 8.83
N GLY A 594 -24.19 -53.13 10.13
CA GLY A 594 -23.46 -54.04 11.02
C GLY A 594 -23.08 -53.49 12.40
N ALA A 595 -23.21 -52.18 12.64
CA ALA A 595 -22.97 -51.62 13.98
C ALA A 595 -24.26 -51.66 14.82
N THR A 596 -24.30 -52.56 15.80
CA THR A 596 -25.35 -52.63 16.83
C THR A 596 -25.43 -51.33 17.62
N THR A 597 -26.63 -50.79 17.73
CA THR A 597 -26.98 -49.58 18.50
C THR A 597 -26.66 -49.75 19.99
N PRO A 598 -25.98 -48.79 20.64
CA PRO A 598 -26.17 -48.56 22.06
C PRO A 598 -26.95 -47.25 22.30
N SER A 599 -27.73 -47.30 23.37
CA SER A 599 -28.71 -46.34 23.87
C SER A 599 -28.20 -44.90 24.04
N ASN A 600 -29.11 -43.96 23.79
CA ASN A 600 -29.04 -42.54 24.11
C ASN A 600 -28.43 -42.25 25.50
N SER A 601 -27.17 -41.81 25.51
CA SER A 601 -26.68 -40.88 26.51
C SER A 601 -25.56 -40.05 25.88
N LEU A 602 -25.84 -38.77 25.62
CA LEU A 602 -24.83 -37.78 25.26
C LEU A 602 -23.97 -37.51 26.51
N ARG A 603 -22.93 -38.33 26.72
CA ARG A 603 -21.75 -37.92 27.48
C ARG A 603 -20.55 -37.94 26.53
N PRO A 604 -19.81 -36.83 26.38
CA PRO A 604 -18.61 -36.85 25.57
C PRO A 604 -17.55 -37.73 26.25
N THR A 605 -17.08 -38.74 25.55
CA THR A 605 -15.92 -39.54 25.94
C THR A 605 -14.66 -38.68 25.90
N SER A 606 -13.82 -38.84 26.92
CA SER A 606 -12.76 -37.93 27.33
C SER A 606 -11.45 -37.98 26.51
N SER A 607 -11.51 -38.21 25.19
CA SER A 607 -10.28 -38.45 24.41
C SER A 607 -10.25 -37.90 22.98
N SER A 608 -11.05 -36.90 22.64
CA SER A 608 -10.95 -36.25 21.32
C SER A 608 -11.22 -34.74 21.39
N THR A 609 -10.17 -33.99 21.10
CA THR A 609 -10.10 -32.56 20.71
C THR A 609 -10.44 -31.51 21.80
N PRO A 610 -9.43 -30.87 22.43
CA PRO A 610 -9.61 -29.83 23.48
C PRO A 610 -10.20 -28.48 23.02
N ILE A 611 -10.44 -28.30 21.72
CA ILE A 611 -10.57 -26.96 21.13
C ILE A 611 -11.98 -26.37 21.33
N ALA A 612 -13.02 -27.20 21.39
CA ALA A 612 -14.41 -26.73 21.57
C ALA A 612 -14.71 -26.23 22.99
N ARG A 613 -13.95 -26.66 24.01
CA ARG A 613 -14.13 -26.20 25.41
C ARG A 613 -13.47 -24.86 25.72
N CYS A 614 -12.55 -24.38 24.88
CA CYS A 614 -11.71 -23.22 25.21
C CYS A 614 -12.31 -21.85 24.84
N PHE A 615 -13.38 -21.79 24.04
CA PHE A 615 -13.95 -20.52 23.58
C PHE A 615 -15.13 -19.99 24.41
N PHE A 616 -15.72 -20.83 25.29
CA PHE A 616 -16.88 -20.46 26.11
C PHE A 616 -16.55 -20.18 27.59
N THR A 617 -15.27 -20.04 27.92
CA THR A 617 -14.74 -19.57 29.21
C THR A 617 -13.72 -18.48 28.96
#